data_AF-A0A1V3HCP0-F1
#
_entry.id   AF-A0A1V3HCP0-F1
#
_cell.length_a   1.000
_cell.length_b   1.000
_cell.length_c   1.000
_cell.angle_alpha   90.00
_cell.angle_beta   90.00
_cell.angle_gamma   90.00
#
_symmetry.space_group_name_H-M   'P 1'
#
loop_
_entity.id
_entity.type
_entity.pdbx_description
1 polymer ?
#
loop_
_entity_poly.entity_id
_entity_poly.type
_entity_poly.pdbx_seq_one_letter_code
_entity_poly.pdbx_strand_id
1 'polypeptide(L)'
;MRKSLLASAIVALASFSAVANEEDANLTTMSNFSYDYLEGRVGVSPLTYGAGFSMSIHPNAHIRVEADTEFDSDWDTAAGIGFHAPINNWADLTGELLARGVNKENFNSDVGLEINLGIRQWLGPQVEVGGEIGLLTVDDEEDTFGSAYGRFHATELFSLGAAYRVNEWYGDQFMFTTRFKY
;
A
#
# COMPACT_ATOMS: atom_id res chain seq x y z
N MET A 1 -20.34 23.39 -1.80
CA MET A 1 -20.91 22.30 -0.98
C MET A 1 -20.05 21.02 -0.92
N ARG A 2 -18.96 20.89 -1.70
CA ARG A 2 -18.06 19.71 -1.64
C ARG A 2 -17.04 19.70 -0.49
N LYS A 3 -16.75 20.86 0.13
CA LYS A 3 -15.77 20.97 1.22
C LYS A 3 -16.29 20.55 2.59
N SER A 4 -17.62 20.54 2.82
CA SER A 4 -18.18 20.11 4.12
C SER A 4 -18.30 18.59 4.24
N LEU A 5 -18.35 17.85 3.13
CA LEU A 5 -18.40 16.38 3.13
C LEU A 5 -17.07 15.75 3.59
N LEU A 6 -15.93 16.33 3.19
CA LEU A 6 -14.61 15.90 3.65
C LEU A 6 -14.40 16.18 5.15
N ALA A 7 -14.86 17.33 5.63
CA ALA A 7 -14.80 17.67 7.06
C ALA A 7 -15.68 16.73 7.91
N SER A 8 -16.87 16.37 7.44
CA SER A 8 -17.73 15.40 8.13
C SER A 8 -17.18 13.98 8.11
N ALA A 9 -16.47 13.56 7.06
CA ALA A 9 -15.80 12.26 7.02
C ALA A 9 -14.63 12.20 8.02
N ILE A 10 -13.82 13.26 8.10
CA ILE A 10 -12.70 13.36 9.06
C ILE A 10 -13.22 13.43 10.50
N VAL A 11 -14.31 14.16 10.77
CA VAL A 11 -14.94 14.22 12.10
C VAL A 11 -15.65 12.91 12.46
N ALA A 12 -16.20 12.17 11.49
CA ALA A 12 -16.75 10.83 11.71
C ALA A 12 -15.65 9.80 12.02
N LEU A 13 -14.50 9.87 11.35
CA LEU A 13 -13.32 9.06 11.67
C LEU A 13 -12.73 9.42 13.05
N ALA A 14 -12.76 10.70 13.42
CA ALA A 14 -12.31 11.18 14.73
C ALA A 14 -13.29 10.92 15.88
N SER A 15 -14.54 10.51 15.61
CA SER A 15 -15.50 10.14 16.66
C SER A 15 -15.41 8.67 17.07
N PHE A 16 -14.68 7.83 16.32
CA PHE A 16 -14.34 6.47 16.75
C PHE A 16 -13.12 6.42 17.67
N SER A 17 -12.27 7.44 17.69
CA SER A 17 -11.13 7.53 18.61
C SER A 17 -11.51 7.94 20.05
N ALA A 18 -12.80 8.22 20.31
CA ALA A 18 -13.30 8.50 21.67
C ALA A 18 -13.59 7.25 22.51
N VAL A 19 -13.31 6.04 22.00
CA VAL A 19 -13.39 4.78 22.76
C VAL A 19 -12.02 4.09 22.76
N ALA A 20 -10.98 4.79 23.18
CA ALA A 20 -9.73 4.18 23.58
C ALA A 20 -9.36 4.77 24.95
N ASN A 21 -9.95 4.16 25.97
CA ASN A 21 -9.69 4.49 27.36
C ASN A 21 -8.20 4.27 27.63
N GLU A 22 -7.60 5.24 28.32
CA GLU A 22 -6.23 5.19 28.82
C GLU A 22 -6.06 4.01 29.77
N GLU A 23 -5.20 3.04 29.42
CA GLU A 23 -4.43 2.16 30.31
C GLU A 23 -3.84 1.03 29.47
N ASP A 24 -2.65 1.23 28.89
CA ASP A 24 -1.55 0.25 28.95
C ASP A 24 -0.36 0.76 28.11
N ALA A 25 0.59 1.38 28.80
CA ALA A 25 1.91 1.70 28.29
C ALA A 25 2.79 0.43 28.23
N ASN A 26 2.35 -0.58 27.47
CA ASN A 26 3.13 -1.75 27.10
C ASN A 26 3.39 -1.71 25.59
N LEU A 27 4.43 -0.97 25.21
CA LEU A 27 4.97 -0.83 23.84
C LEU A 27 5.63 -2.13 23.33
N THR A 28 4.87 -3.23 23.34
CA THR A 28 5.17 -4.48 22.64
C THR A 28 3.90 -5.01 21.97
N THR A 29 3.19 -4.13 21.25
CA THR A 29 2.19 -4.55 20.28
C THR A 29 2.92 -5.24 19.12
N MET A 30 3.03 -6.57 19.16
CA MET A 30 3.49 -7.35 18.01
C MET A 30 2.52 -7.11 16.85
N SER A 31 3.04 -6.66 15.70
CA SER A 31 2.21 -6.46 14.51
C SER A 31 1.66 -7.81 14.06
N ASN A 32 0.33 -7.93 13.95
CA ASN A 32 -0.33 -9.14 13.42
C ASN A 32 -0.28 -9.21 11.88
N PHE A 33 0.59 -8.41 11.28
CA PHE A 33 0.75 -8.31 9.86
C PHE A 33 2.13 -8.84 9.47
N SER A 34 2.16 -9.64 8.43
CA SER A 34 3.40 -10.20 7.90
C SER A 34 3.88 -9.35 6.73
N TYR A 35 5.16 -9.00 6.79
CA TYR A 35 5.90 -8.27 5.75
C TYR A 35 6.81 -9.17 4.92
N ASP A 36 6.91 -10.45 5.27
CA ASP A 36 7.63 -11.46 4.52
C ASP A 36 6.65 -12.14 3.56
N TYR A 37 6.61 -11.64 2.34
CA TYR A 37 5.68 -12.15 1.35
C TYR A 37 6.16 -11.98 -0.08
N LEU A 38 5.66 -12.87 -0.93
CA LEU A 38 5.67 -12.75 -2.37
C LEU A 38 4.25 -12.49 -2.84
N GLU A 39 4.07 -11.51 -3.71
CA GLU A 39 2.77 -11.10 -4.23
C GLU A 39 2.76 -11.14 -5.76
N GLY A 40 1.77 -11.81 -6.34
CA GLY A 40 1.40 -11.66 -7.74
C GLY A 40 0.32 -10.59 -7.87
N ARG A 41 0.42 -9.72 -8.87
CA ARG A 41 -0.48 -8.58 -9.09
C ARG A 41 -0.96 -8.61 -10.54
N VAL A 42 -2.26 -8.38 -10.74
CA VAL A 42 -2.88 -8.27 -12.05
C VAL A 42 -3.80 -7.05 -12.04
N GLY A 43 -3.43 -6.01 -12.77
CA GLY A 43 -4.24 -4.82 -12.97
C GLY A 43 -5.18 -4.98 -14.16
N VAL A 44 -6.38 -4.41 -14.06
CA VAL A 44 -7.34 -4.30 -15.16
C VAL A 44 -7.68 -2.84 -15.41
N SER A 45 -7.72 -2.47 -16.70
CA SER A 45 -7.89 -1.11 -17.21
C SER A 45 -6.79 -0.11 -16.79
N PRO A 46 -5.57 -0.17 -17.36
CA PRO A 46 -5.05 -1.08 -18.38
C PRO A 46 -4.67 -2.47 -17.83
N LEU A 47 -4.39 -3.44 -18.71
CA LEU A 47 -4.05 -4.80 -18.29
C LEU A 47 -2.56 -4.86 -17.91
N THR A 48 -2.26 -4.87 -16.62
CA THR A 48 -0.87 -4.96 -16.13
C THR A 48 -0.65 -6.27 -15.38
N TYR A 49 0.58 -6.75 -15.43
CA TYR A 49 1.02 -7.94 -14.71
C TYR A 49 2.25 -7.58 -13.92
N GLY A 50 2.26 -7.97 -12.64
CA GLY A 50 3.38 -7.65 -11.79
C GLY A 50 3.63 -8.66 -10.69
N ALA A 51 4.81 -8.51 -10.10
CA ALA A 51 5.25 -9.26 -8.95
C ALA A 51 5.81 -8.28 -7.90
N GLY A 52 5.39 -8.48 -6.65
CA GLY A 52 5.91 -7.79 -5.49
C GLY A 52 6.64 -8.78 -4.58
N PHE A 53 7.69 -8.30 -3.94
CA PHE A 53 8.46 -9.01 -2.93
C PHE A 53 8.66 -8.08 -1.76
N SER A 54 8.40 -8.56 -0.55
CA SER A 54 8.69 -7.82 0.67
C SER A 54 9.35 -8.72 1.70
N MET A 55 10.28 -8.13 2.44
CA MET A 55 11.06 -8.82 3.46
C MET A 55 11.30 -7.93 4.66
N SER A 56 11.06 -8.46 5.86
CA SER A 56 11.32 -7.77 7.12
C SER A 56 12.83 -7.69 7.39
N ILE A 57 13.36 -6.48 7.56
CA ILE A 57 14.76 -6.26 7.97
C ILE A 57 14.88 -5.92 9.46
N HIS A 58 13.82 -5.37 10.02
CA HIS A 58 13.72 -4.97 11.42
C HIS A 58 12.27 -5.19 11.91
N PRO A 59 11.98 -5.32 13.22
CA PRO A 59 10.62 -5.50 13.72
C PRO A 59 9.62 -4.38 13.35
N ASN A 60 10.13 -3.24 12.85
CA ASN A 60 9.35 -2.09 12.40
C ASN A 60 9.75 -1.63 11.00
N ALA A 61 10.58 -2.37 10.27
CA ALA A 61 11.06 -1.97 8.95
C ALA A 61 11.16 -3.15 7.99
N HIS A 62 10.76 -2.91 6.75
CA HIS A 62 10.76 -3.90 5.68
C HIS A 62 11.36 -3.30 4.41
N ILE A 63 11.85 -4.17 3.55
CA ILE A 63 12.18 -3.84 2.17
C ILE A 63 10.97 -4.23 1.32
N ARG A 64 10.66 -3.42 0.31
CA ARG A 64 9.66 -3.72 -0.71
C ARG A 64 10.29 -3.52 -2.07
N VAL A 65 10.13 -4.51 -2.93
CA VAL A 65 10.56 -4.51 -4.33
C VAL A 65 9.38 -4.95 -5.15
N GLU A 66 9.12 -4.25 -6.23
CA GLU A 66 7.99 -4.52 -7.08
C GLU A 66 8.32 -4.22 -8.54
N ALA A 67 7.71 -5.00 -9.41
CA ALA A 67 7.86 -4.88 -10.86
C ALA A 67 6.48 -5.14 -11.48
N ASP A 68 6.04 -4.24 -12.35
CA ASP A 68 4.83 -4.30 -13.14
C ASP A 68 5.17 -4.07 -14.62
N THR A 69 4.46 -4.76 -15.50
CA THR A 69 4.59 -4.58 -16.96
C THR A 69 3.24 -4.69 -17.63
N GLU A 70 3.05 -3.91 -18.69
CA GLU A 70 1.88 -3.96 -19.57
C GLU A 70 2.07 -4.97 -20.73
N PHE A 71 3.21 -5.67 -20.82
CA PHE A 71 3.66 -6.48 -21.96
C PHE A 71 3.91 -5.69 -23.27
N ASP A 72 3.22 -4.58 -23.50
CA ASP A 72 3.42 -3.65 -24.62
C ASP A 72 4.59 -2.68 -24.36
N SER A 73 5.81 -3.23 -24.20
CA SER A 73 7.10 -2.53 -24.08
C SER A 73 7.33 -1.60 -22.87
N ASP A 74 6.31 -1.29 -22.09
CA ASP A 74 6.44 -0.44 -20.90
C ASP A 74 6.66 -1.30 -19.62
N TRP A 75 7.64 -0.90 -18.81
CA TRP A 75 7.93 -1.50 -17.49
C TRP A 75 7.99 -0.43 -16.40
N ASP A 76 7.41 -0.78 -15.26
CA ASP A 76 7.43 -0.02 -14.02
C ASP A 76 8.07 -0.90 -12.94
N THR A 77 9.09 -0.40 -12.27
CA THR A 77 9.70 -1.07 -11.13
C THR A 77 9.83 -0.10 -9.99
N ALA A 78 9.53 -0.54 -8.76
CA ALA A 78 9.78 0.25 -7.58
C ALA A 78 10.53 -0.58 -6.53
N ALA A 79 11.51 0.03 -5.87
CA ALA A 79 12.29 -0.63 -4.84
C ALA A 79 12.66 0.35 -3.73
N GLY A 80 12.51 -0.07 -2.48
CA GLY A 80 12.88 0.76 -1.36
C GLY A 80 12.57 0.15 -0.01
N ILE A 81 12.39 1.02 0.97
CA ILE A 81 12.24 0.66 2.37
C ILE A 81 10.92 1.20 2.90
N GLY A 82 10.30 0.42 3.77
CA GLY A 82 9.13 0.82 4.52
C GLY A 82 9.36 0.65 6.01
N PHE A 83 8.56 1.38 6.77
CA PHE A 83 8.41 1.20 8.19
C PHE A 83 6.95 0.98 8.54
N HIS A 84 6.73 0.42 9.71
CA HIS A 84 5.39 0.27 10.24
C HIS A 84 5.32 0.42 11.75
N ALA A 85 4.19 0.98 12.18
CA ALA A 85 3.92 1.36 13.55
C ALA A 85 2.54 0.82 13.95
N PRO A 86 2.49 -0.30 14.70
CA PRO A 86 1.22 -0.88 15.13
C PRO A 86 0.54 0.08 16.11
N ILE A 87 -0.63 0.60 15.72
CA ILE A 87 -1.46 1.46 16.57
C ILE A 87 -2.15 0.59 17.62
N ASN A 88 -2.68 -0.55 17.18
CA ASN A 88 -3.30 -1.56 18.04
C ASN A 88 -3.21 -2.94 17.37
N ASN A 89 -3.76 -3.97 18.00
CA ASN A 89 -3.66 -5.34 17.51
C ASN A 89 -4.40 -5.57 16.17
N TRP A 90 -5.26 -4.63 15.76
CA TRP A 90 -6.12 -4.72 14.58
C TRP A 90 -5.79 -3.64 13.54
N ALA A 91 -4.96 -2.65 13.86
CA ALA A 91 -4.65 -1.52 12.99
C ALA A 91 -3.16 -1.17 13.04
N ASP A 92 -2.58 -0.95 11.86
CA ASP A 92 -1.17 -0.64 11.67
C ASP A 92 -1.03 0.55 10.73
N LEU A 93 -0.11 1.44 11.06
CA LEU A 93 0.29 2.58 10.24
C LEU A 93 1.53 2.18 9.47
N THR A 94 1.53 2.37 8.16
CA THR A 94 2.65 2.06 7.28
C THR A 94 3.15 3.31 6.60
N GLY A 95 4.45 3.40 6.40
CA GLY A 95 5.04 4.43 5.54
C GLY A 95 6.17 3.85 4.74
N GLU A 96 6.24 4.15 3.45
CA GLU A 96 7.28 3.63 2.58
C GLU A 96 7.90 4.72 1.72
N LEU A 97 9.16 4.49 1.39
CA LEU A 97 9.98 5.32 0.54
C LEU A 97 10.57 4.40 -0.53
N LEU A 98 10.09 4.56 -1.75
CA LEU A 98 10.39 3.70 -2.89
C LEU A 98 11.03 4.54 -4.00
N ALA A 99 12.10 4.03 -4.60
CA ALA A 99 12.61 4.58 -5.85
C ALA A 99 11.90 3.85 -6.99
N ARG A 100 11.22 4.60 -7.87
CA ARG A 100 10.48 4.07 -9.02
C ARG A 100 11.29 4.33 -10.30
N GLY A 101 11.55 3.29 -11.07
CA GLY A 101 12.18 3.39 -12.38
C GLY A 101 11.17 3.02 -13.45
N VAL A 102 10.87 3.98 -14.33
CA VAL A 102 9.95 3.78 -15.46
C VAL A 102 10.72 3.98 -16.77
N ASN A 103 10.40 3.18 -17.77
CA ASN A 103 10.96 3.35 -19.12
C ASN A 103 9.85 3.24 -20.16
N LYS A 104 9.85 4.17 -21.11
CA LYS A 104 8.90 4.25 -22.23
C LYS A 104 9.67 4.45 -23.53
N GLU A 105 9.20 3.85 -24.62
CA GLU A 105 9.84 3.82 -25.95
C GLU A 105 10.28 5.18 -26.58
N ASN A 106 10.02 6.34 -25.97
CA ASN A 106 10.41 7.65 -26.52
C ASN A 106 10.98 8.69 -25.53
N PHE A 107 11.20 8.37 -24.25
CA PHE A 107 11.79 9.32 -23.29
C PHE A 107 12.85 8.65 -22.40
N ASN A 108 13.80 9.45 -21.95
CA ASN A 108 14.93 9.08 -21.10
C ASN A 108 14.45 8.22 -19.91
N SER A 109 15.27 7.30 -19.41
CA SER A 109 14.92 6.55 -18.19
C SER A 109 14.84 7.51 -17.00
N ASP A 110 13.61 7.84 -16.58
CA ASP A 110 13.37 8.75 -15.48
C ASP A 110 13.22 7.95 -14.18
N VAL A 111 14.02 8.35 -13.19
CA VAL A 111 14.00 7.75 -11.85
C VAL A 111 13.20 8.68 -10.94
N GLY A 112 12.06 8.19 -10.46
CA GLY A 112 11.21 8.88 -9.52
C GLY A 112 11.46 8.47 -8.07
N LEU A 113 11.08 9.35 -7.14
CA LEU A 113 10.96 9.03 -5.73
C LEU A 113 9.48 8.98 -5.36
N GLU A 114 9.08 7.92 -4.70
CA GLU A 114 7.74 7.72 -4.20
C GLU A 114 7.77 7.67 -2.67
N ILE A 115 6.93 8.48 -2.04
CA ILE A 115 6.70 8.48 -0.60
C ILE A 115 5.25 8.14 -0.38
N ASN A 116 4.97 7.07 0.37
CA ASN A 116 3.62 6.66 0.69
C ASN A 116 3.40 6.55 2.20
N LEU A 117 2.16 6.82 2.59
CA LEU A 117 1.66 6.69 3.95
C LEU A 117 0.32 5.97 3.88
N GLY A 118 0.24 4.85 4.58
CA GLY A 118 -0.91 3.97 4.57
C GLY A 118 -1.40 3.62 5.96
N ILE A 119 -2.68 3.28 6.01
CA ILE A 119 -3.31 2.66 7.17
C ILE A 119 -3.92 1.35 6.74
N ARG A 120 -3.79 0.33 7.57
CA ARG A 120 -4.44 -0.95 7.37
C ARG A 120 -5.07 -1.44 8.65
N GLN A 121 -6.21 -2.09 8.51
CA GLN A 121 -7.05 -2.53 9.61
C GLN A 121 -7.68 -3.89 9.30
N TRP A 122 -7.68 -4.77 10.30
CA TRP A 122 -8.46 -5.99 10.32
C TRP A 122 -9.93 -5.69 10.60
N LEU A 123 -10.83 -6.07 9.70
CA LEU A 123 -12.29 -6.06 9.93
C LEU A 123 -12.79 -7.36 10.56
N GLY A 124 -11.96 -8.39 10.54
CA GLY A 124 -12.24 -9.68 11.14
C GLY A 124 -11.01 -10.59 11.06
N PRO A 125 -11.13 -11.85 11.49
CA PRO A 125 -10.00 -12.78 11.52
C PRO A 125 -9.47 -13.16 10.12
N GLN A 126 -10.23 -12.89 9.07
CA GLN A 126 -9.89 -13.27 7.69
C GLN A 126 -9.94 -12.09 6.72
N VAL A 127 -10.33 -10.89 7.14
CA VAL A 127 -10.51 -9.73 6.25
C VAL A 127 -9.69 -8.55 6.76
N GLU A 128 -8.77 -8.11 5.92
CA GLU A 128 -7.96 -6.91 6.07
C GLU A 128 -8.45 -5.87 5.07
N VAL A 129 -8.53 -4.61 5.48
CA VAL A 129 -8.74 -3.47 4.59
C VAL A 129 -7.66 -2.45 4.84
N GLY A 130 -7.31 -1.69 3.83
CA GLY A 130 -6.34 -0.63 3.99
C GLY A 130 -6.46 0.39 2.89
N GLY A 131 -5.73 1.47 3.05
CA GLY A 131 -5.52 2.44 2.01
C GLY A 131 -4.22 3.17 2.24
N GLU A 132 -3.66 3.67 1.15
CA GLU A 132 -2.46 4.47 1.18
C GLU A 132 -2.66 5.72 0.33
N ILE A 133 -1.95 6.77 0.71
CA ILE A 133 -1.81 7.98 -0.08
C ILE A 133 -0.33 8.23 -0.23
N GLY A 134 0.08 8.73 -1.38
CA GLY A 134 1.49 9.01 -1.60
C GLY A 134 1.73 10.10 -2.60
N LEU A 135 2.96 10.56 -2.59
CA LEU A 135 3.50 11.54 -3.51
C LEU A 135 4.53 10.83 -4.37
N LEU A 136 4.39 10.98 -5.68
CA LEU A 136 5.33 10.52 -6.68
C LEU A 136 5.99 11.77 -7.28
N THR A 137 7.31 11.84 -7.21
CA THR A 137 8.09 12.90 -7.84
C THR A 137 8.90 12.28 -8.97
N VAL A 138 8.63 12.67 -10.21
CA VAL A 138 9.36 12.23 -11.41
C VAL A 138 9.72 13.48 -12.21
N ASP A 139 11.01 13.71 -12.45
CA ASP A 139 11.54 14.80 -13.30
C ASP A 139 10.85 16.17 -13.10
N ASP A 140 10.83 16.66 -11.85
CA ASP A 140 10.23 17.94 -11.40
C ASP A 140 8.68 18.04 -11.39
N GLU A 141 7.95 17.00 -11.81
CA GLU A 141 6.48 16.94 -11.68
C GLU A 141 6.10 16.18 -10.39
N GLU A 142 5.20 16.76 -9.58
CA GLU A 142 4.70 16.17 -8.33
C GLU A 142 3.27 15.64 -8.53
N ASP A 143 3.11 14.32 -8.53
CA ASP A 143 1.81 13.66 -8.62
C ASP A 143 1.41 13.05 -7.27
N THR A 144 0.14 13.21 -6.89
CA THR A 144 -0.42 12.56 -5.70
C THR A 144 -1.24 11.36 -6.12
N PHE A 145 -0.92 10.18 -5.59
CA PHE A 145 -1.69 8.96 -5.81
C PHE A 145 -2.38 8.51 -4.52
N GLY A 146 -3.44 7.71 -4.69
CA GLY A 146 -4.12 7.06 -3.58
C GLY A 146 -4.56 5.66 -3.94
N SER A 147 -4.46 4.73 -3.01
CA SER A 147 -4.98 3.38 -3.15
C SER A 147 -5.85 2.99 -1.97
N ALA A 148 -6.81 2.11 -2.24
CA ALA A 148 -7.62 1.44 -1.23
C ALA A 148 -7.70 -0.03 -1.58
N TYR A 149 -7.51 -0.91 -0.61
CA TYR A 149 -7.54 -2.34 -0.84
C TYR A 149 -8.31 -3.10 0.23
N GLY A 150 -8.83 -4.25 -0.16
CA GLY A 150 -9.38 -5.27 0.72
C GLY A 150 -8.70 -6.60 0.43
N ARG A 151 -8.29 -7.31 1.48
CA ARG A 151 -7.60 -8.59 1.40
C ARG A 151 -8.29 -9.63 2.25
N PHE A 152 -8.57 -10.77 1.64
CA PHE A 152 -9.12 -11.97 2.26
C PHE A 152 -7.99 -12.99 2.50
N HIS A 153 -7.80 -13.35 3.76
CA HIS A 153 -6.84 -14.35 4.20
C HIS A 153 -7.51 -15.72 4.20
N ALA A 154 -7.31 -16.46 3.11
CA ALA A 154 -7.86 -17.81 2.96
C ALA A 154 -7.12 -18.81 3.86
N THR A 155 -5.80 -18.65 4.02
CA THR A 155 -4.99 -19.38 4.99
C THR A 155 -3.99 -18.44 5.66
N GLU A 156 -3.27 -18.93 6.67
CA GLU A 156 -2.18 -18.16 7.30
C GLU A 156 -1.07 -17.80 6.31
N LEU A 157 -0.89 -18.59 5.25
CA LEU A 157 0.17 -18.43 4.25
C LEU A 157 -0.33 -17.83 2.92
N PHE A 158 -1.64 -17.86 2.65
CA PHE A 158 -2.21 -17.46 1.37
C PHE A 158 -3.35 -16.46 1.54
N SER A 159 -3.29 -15.38 0.78
CA SER A 159 -4.31 -14.33 0.78
C SER A 159 -4.57 -13.77 -0.61
N LEU A 160 -5.82 -13.37 -0.83
CA LEU A 160 -6.34 -12.81 -2.06
C LEU A 160 -6.80 -11.38 -1.78
N GLY A 161 -6.33 -10.42 -2.56
CA GLY A 161 -6.68 -9.02 -2.41
C GLY A 161 -7.27 -8.43 -3.69
N ALA A 162 -8.05 -7.38 -3.50
CA ALA A 162 -8.44 -6.45 -4.54
C ALA A 162 -8.06 -5.04 -4.06
N ALA A 163 -7.37 -4.30 -4.91
CA ALA A 163 -6.98 -2.92 -4.69
C ALA A 163 -7.60 -2.05 -5.78
N TYR A 164 -7.97 -0.85 -5.43
CA TYR A 164 -8.35 0.22 -6.32
C TYR A 164 -7.32 1.32 -6.17
N ARG A 165 -6.66 1.67 -7.27
CA ARG A 165 -5.63 2.69 -7.33
C ARG A 165 -6.17 3.87 -8.15
N VAL A 166 -5.91 5.08 -7.68
CA VAL A 166 -6.41 6.34 -8.24
C VAL A 166 -5.22 7.28 -8.39
N ASN A 167 -5.14 7.98 -9.51
CA ASN A 167 -4.06 8.93 -9.79
C ASN A 167 -2.64 8.30 -9.68
N GLU A 168 -2.49 7.01 -9.97
CA GLU A 168 -1.17 6.41 -10.14
C GLU A 168 -0.70 6.55 -11.59
N TRP A 169 0.52 6.12 -11.91
CA TRP A 169 1.15 6.28 -13.23
C TRP A 169 0.29 5.84 -14.43
N TYR A 170 -0.59 4.84 -14.24
CA TYR A 170 -1.52 4.32 -15.26
C TYR A 170 -2.96 4.87 -15.15
N GLY A 171 -3.23 5.78 -14.23
CA GLY A 171 -4.56 6.31 -13.93
C GLY A 171 -5.35 5.45 -12.94
N ASP A 172 -6.67 5.44 -13.10
CA ASP A 172 -7.58 4.68 -12.23
C ASP A 172 -7.56 3.20 -12.62
N GLN A 173 -7.05 2.34 -11.74
CA GLN A 173 -6.87 0.93 -12.02
C GLN A 173 -7.43 0.05 -10.89
N PHE A 174 -8.07 -1.06 -11.28
CA PHE A 174 -8.40 -2.13 -10.35
C PHE A 174 -7.32 -3.20 -10.41
N MET A 175 -6.74 -3.56 -9.27
CA MET A 175 -5.75 -4.61 -9.19
C MET A 175 -6.22 -5.77 -8.34
N PHE A 176 -5.97 -6.98 -8.82
CA PHE A 176 -6.12 -8.21 -8.08
C PHE A 176 -4.75 -8.66 -7.61
N THR A 177 -4.62 -8.95 -6.32
CA THR A 177 -3.35 -9.35 -5.72
C THR A 177 -3.48 -10.73 -5.08
N THR A 178 -2.45 -11.55 -5.22
CA THR A 178 -2.37 -12.88 -4.60
C THR A 178 -1.07 -12.95 -3.84
N ARG A 179 -1.15 -13.08 -2.52
CA ARG A 179 0.00 -13.00 -1.63
C ARG A 179 0.26 -14.32 -0.94
N PHE A 180 1.53 -14.74 -1.00
CA PHE A 180 2.10 -15.91 -0.37
C PHE A 180 3.09 -15.46 0.71
N LYS A 181 2.77 -15.72 1.96
CA LYS A 181 3.67 -15.48 3.10
C LYS A 181 4.61 -16.66 3.29
N TYR A 182 5.82 -16.43 3.78
CA TYR A 182 6.84 -17.45 4.03
C TYR A 182 7.56 -17.25 5.37
#